data_AF-A0A9E5W9N4-F1
#
_entry.id   AF-A0A9E5W9N4-F1
#
_cell.length_a   1.000
_cell.length_b   1.000
_cell.length_c   1.000
_cell.angle_alpha   90.00
_cell.angle_beta   90.00
_cell.angle_gamma   90.00
#
_symmetry.space_group_name_H-M   'P 1'
#
loop_
_entity.id
_entity.type
_entity.pdbx_description
1 polymer ?
#
loop_
_entity_poly.entity_id
_entity_poly.type
_entity_poly.pdbx_seq_one_letter_code
_entity_poly.pdbx_strand_id
1 'polypeptide(L)'
;MEDMAYAYFKKAAMMWLEKNEKTQNWLALEIGVEDGTVSRYLGESRNVPFNKQIKIANACGYDYLSFLQYGKDLLEGKSATPPNKLISINPAVKLLNECIQKAGVEINAKQKEAVTKIIRKKQEQIKEEINDVLVAFGR
;
A
#
# COMPACT_ATOMS: atom_id res chain seq x y z
N MET A 1 5.41 23.47 -16.64
CA MET A 1 5.62 22.12 -17.21
C MET A 1 5.18 21.15 -16.13
N GLU A 2 4.04 20.49 -16.32
CA GLU A 2 3.62 19.45 -15.39
C GLU A 2 4.64 18.32 -15.48
N ASP A 3 5.14 17.85 -14.35
CA ASP A 3 6.09 16.75 -14.31
C ASP A 3 5.38 15.49 -14.85
N MET A 4 5.82 15.00 -16.00
CA MET A 4 5.19 13.84 -16.67
C MET A 4 5.14 12.61 -15.76
N ALA A 5 6.14 12.42 -14.88
CA ALA A 5 6.12 11.33 -13.91
C ALA A 5 4.96 11.49 -12.93
N TYR A 6 4.66 12.71 -12.52
CA TYR A 6 3.54 12.99 -11.64
C TYR A 6 2.18 12.78 -12.33
N ALA A 7 2.06 13.16 -13.60
CA ALA A 7 0.86 12.91 -14.39
C ALA A 7 0.57 11.40 -14.50
N TYR A 8 1.60 10.58 -14.75
CA TYR A 8 1.49 9.12 -14.74
C TYR A 8 1.04 8.60 -13.37
N PHE A 9 1.72 9.00 -12.29
CA PHE A 9 1.35 8.62 -10.92
C PHE A 9 -0.11 8.93 -10.60
N LYS A 10 -0.56 10.16 -10.90
CA LYS A 10 -1.92 10.63 -10.62
C LYS A 10 -2.94 9.80 -11.39
N LYS A 11 -2.70 9.52 -12.69
CA LYS A 11 -3.59 8.68 -13.49
C LYS A 11 -3.70 7.27 -12.92
N ALA A 12 -2.58 6.66 -12.55
CA ALA A 12 -2.53 5.33 -11.94
C ALA A 12 -3.34 5.27 -10.64
N ALA A 13 -3.14 6.24 -9.74
CA ALA A 13 -3.83 6.32 -8.45
C ALA A 13 -5.35 6.48 -8.61
N MET A 14 -5.80 7.39 -9.49
CA MET A 14 -7.22 7.59 -9.74
C MET A 14 -7.88 6.35 -10.33
N MET A 15 -7.27 5.75 -11.35
CA MET A 15 -7.79 4.54 -12.00
C MET A 15 -7.81 3.35 -11.03
N TRP A 16 -6.83 3.23 -10.14
CA TRP A 16 -6.81 2.16 -9.15
C TRP A 16 -7.95 2.31 -8.13
N LEU A 17 -8.17 3.52 -7.62
CA LEU A 17 -9.27 3.81 -6.68
C LEU A 17 -10.63 3.46 -7.31
N GLU A 18 -10.83 3.86 -8.56
CA GLU A 18 -12.05 3.56 -9.33
C GLU A 18 -12.25 2.05 -9.50
N LYS A 19 -11.26 1.32 -10.03
CA LYS A 19 -11.35 -0.12 -10.26
C LYS A 19 -11.53 -0.97 -9.00
N ASN A 20 -11.05 -0.50 -7.86
CA ASN A 20 -11.14 -1.22 -6.58
C ASN A 20 -12.24 -0.68 -5.67
N GLU A 21 -13.07 0.24 -6.16
CA GLU A 21 -14.17 0.87 -5.41
C GLU A 21 -13.69 1.45 -4.06
N LYS A 22 -12.50 2.05 -4.05
CA LYS A 22 -11.88 2.66 -2.87
C LYS A 22 -11.96 4.18 -2.93
N THR A 23 -12.09 4.80 -1.76
CA THR A 23 -12.12 6.26 -1.64
C THR A 23 -10.73 6.83 -1.39
N GLN A 24 -10.54 8.10 -1.71
CA GLN A 24 -9.31 8.82 -1.35
C GLN A 24 -9.09 8.87 0.17
N ASN A 25 -10.18 8.91 0.94
CA ASN A 25 -10.13 8.86 2.41
C ASN A 25 -9.61 7.50 2.90
N TRP A 26 -10.05 6.39 2.29
CA TRP A 26 -9.51 5.07 2.60
C TRP A 26 -7.98 5.03 2.37
N LEU A 27 -7.52 5.58 1.24
CA LEU A 27 -6.10 5.64 0.92
C LEU A 27 -5.32 6.53 1.91
N ALA A 28 -5.92 7.63 2.40
CA ALA A 28 -5.34 8.49 3.42
C ALA A 28 -5.08 7.75 4.73
N LEU A 29 -6.03 6.92 5.17
CA LEU A 29 -5.91 6.06 6.34
C LEU A 29 -4.78 5.03 6.16
N GLU A 30 -4.72 4.36 5.00
CA GLU A 30 -3.70 3.33 4.76
C GLU A 30 -2.27 3.87 4.75
N ILE A 31 -2.06 5.10 4.28
CA ILE A 31 -0.73 5.72 4.25
C ILE A 31 -0.42 6.56 5.51
N GLY A 32 -1.36 6.63 6.46
CA GLY A 32 -1.23 7.37 7.71
C GLY A 32 -1.09 8.88 7.51
N VAL A 33 -2.01 9.50 6.77
CA VAL A 33 -2.09 10.96 6.61
C VAL A 33 -3.46 11.49 6.98
N GLU A 34 -3.54 12.80 7.26
CA GLU A 34 -4.79 13.49 7.57
C GLU A 34 -5.82 13.39 6.45
N ASP A 35 -7.11 13.45 6.82
CA ASP A 35 -8.22 13.49 5.87
C ASP A 35 -8.09 14.68 4.89
N GLY A 36 -8.57 14.49 3.66
CA GLY A 36 -8.44 15.44 2.57
C GLY A 36 -7.01 15.63 2.03
N THR A 37 -5.98 15.01 2.62
CA THR A 37 -4.60 15.09 2.10
C THR A 37 -4.47 14.43 0.74
N VAL A 38 -4.99 13.21 0.58
CA VAL A 38 -4.99 12.49 -0.70
C VAL A 38 -5.85 13.19 -1.75
N SER A 39 -6.91 13.89 -1.33
CA SER A 39 -7.72 14.71 -2.24
C SER A 39 -6.95 15.92 -2.76
N ARG A 40 -6.23 16.63 -1.88
CA ARG A 40 -5.34 17.73 -2.26
C ARG A 40 -4.22 17.28 -3.19
N TYR A 41 -3.71 16.07 -2.97
CA TYR A 41 -2.71 15.42 -3.81
C TYR A 41 -3.27 15.10 -5.20
N LEU A 42 -4.34 14.30 -5.28
CA LEU A 42 -4.86 13.84 -6.57
C LEU A 42 -5.70 14.91 -7.31
N GLY A 43 -6.00 16.03 -6.66
CA GLY A 43 -6.61 17.22 -7.26
C GLY A 43 -5.61 18.07 -8.05
N GLU A 44 -5.81 19.39 -8.05
CA GLU A 44 -5.05 20.34 -8.88
C GLU A 44 -3.97 21.11 -8.09
N SER A 45 -3.95 20.98 -6.77
CA SER A 45 -3.36 22.02 -5.92
C SER A 45 -1.91 21.80 -5.49
N ARG A 46 -1.26 20.64 -5.76
CA ARG A 46 0.17 20.41 -5.45
C ARG A 46 0.69 19.05 -5.97
N ASN A 47 1.95 19.02 -6.41
CA ASN A 47 2.69 17.77 -6.59
C ASN A 47 2.84 17.05 -5.24
N VAL A 48 2.57 15.75 -5.24
CA VAL A 48 2.80 14.89 -4.08
C VAL A 48 4.30 14.72 -3.86
N PRO A 49 4.82 14.89 -2.63
CA PRO A 49 6.20 14.55 -2.33
C PRO A 49 6.53 13.09 -2.70
N PHE A 50 7.69 12.84 -3.29
CA PHE A 50 8.08 11.52 -3.80
C PHE A 50 7.90 10.37 -2.79
N ASN A 51 8.28 10.58 -1.53
CA ASN A 51 8.10 9.60 -0.45
C ASN A 51 6.62 9.24 -0.20
N LYS A 52 5.70 10.18 -0.39
CA LYS A 52 4.25 9.96 -0.27
C LYS A 52 3.71 9.27 -1.52
N GLN A 53 4.25 9.56 -2.71
CA GLN A 53 3.91 8.83 -3.93
C GLN A 53 4.25 7.34 -3.80
N ILE A 54 5.44 7.02 -3.27
CA ILE A 54 5.84 5.63 -2.98
C ILE A 54 4.85 4.95 -2.01
N LYS A 55 4.48 5.64 -0.92
CA LYS A 55 3.51 5.08 0.05
C LYS A 55 2.16 4.77 -0.59
N ILE A 56 1.69 5.65 -1.47
CA ILE A 56 0.44 5.45 -2.22
C ILE A 56 0.55 4.26 -3.17
N ALA A 57 1.61 4.18 -3.97
CA ALA A 57 1.85 3.04 -4.87
C ALA A 57 1.87 1.71 -4.08
N ASN A 58 2.57 1.68 -2.95
CA ASN A 58 2.63 0.52 -2.08
C ASN A 58 1.27 0.16 -1.47
N ALA A 59 0.47 1.14 -1.05
CA ALA A 59 -0.88 0.91 -0.53
C ALA A 59 -1.83 0.37 -1.62
N CYS A 60 -1.61 0.76 -2.88
CA CYS A 60 -2.30 0.17 -4.04
C CYS A 60 -1.78 -1.22 -4.41
N GLY A 61 -0.67 -1.67 -3.80
CA GLY A 61 -0.04 -2.96 -4.09
C GLY A 61 0.80 -2.96 -5.36
N TYR A 62 1.60 -1.93 -5.60
CA TYR A 62 2.54 -1.85 -6.72
C TYR A 62 3.86 -1.22 -6.29
N ASP A 63 4.97 -1.57 -6.95
CA ASP A 63 6.19 -0.81 -6.82
C ASP A 63 6.01 0.50 -7.57
N TYR A 64 6.73 1.52 -7.14
CA TYR A 64 6.55 2.85 -7.68
C TYR A 64 6.78 2.92 -9.20
N LEU A 65 7.77 2.20 -9.74
CA LEU A 65 8.10 2.24 -11.17
C LEU A 65 7.03 1.54 -12.01
N SER A 66 6.57 0.37 -11.57
CA SER A 66 5.42 -0.31 -12.16
C SER A 66 4.17 0.55 -12.10
N PHE A 67 3.90 1.20 -10.97
CA PHE A 67 2.75 2.08 -10.80
C PHE A 67 2.79 3.28 -11.77
N LEU A 68 3.98 3.86 -11.99
CA LEU A 68 4.18 4.88 -13.02
C LEU A 68 3.94 4.33 -14.43
N GLN A 69 4.48 3.16 -14.74
CA GLN A 69 4.30 2.53 -16.05
C GLN A 69 2.82 2.26 -16.34
N TYR A 70 2.06 1.77 -15.36
CA TYR A 70 0.60 1.62 -15.45
C TYR A 70 -0.09 2.95 -15.78
N GLY A 71 0.29 4.02 -15.09
CA GLY A 71 -0.22 5.37 -15.34
C GLY A 71 0.11 5.90 -16.74
N LYS A 72 1.32 5.63 -17.21
CA LYS A 72 1.77 5.96 -18.57
C LYS A 72 0.95 5.22 -19.61
N ASP A 73 0.79 3.91 -19.47
CA ASP A 73 0.02 3.10 -20.42
C ASP A 73 -1.44 3.54 -20.48
N LEU A 74 -2.03 3.93 -19.35
CA LEU A 74 -3.38 4.52 -19.28
C LEU A 74 -3.49 5.87 -19.99
N LEU A 75 -2.48 6.75 -19.85
CA LEU A 75 -2.48 8.05 -20.52
C LEU A 75 -2.22 7.93 -22.02
N GLU A 76 -1.41 6.97 -22.43
CA GLU A 76 -1.11 6.68 -23.84
C GLU A 76 -2.18 5.82 -24.54
N GLY A 77 -3.25 5.45 -23.84
CA GLY A 77 -4.35 4.65 -24.39
C GLY A 77 -3.96 3.21 -24.75
N LYS A 78 -2.87 2.71 -24.18
CA LYS A 78 -2.41 1.32 -24.36
C LYS A 78 -3.23 0.39 -23.48
N SER A 79 -3.20 -0.91 -23.81
CA SER A 79 -3.72 -1.95 -22.93
C SER A 79 -2.91 -1.96 -21.63
N ALA A 80 -3.36 -1.18 -20.65
CA ALA A 80 -2.75 -1.10 -19.34
C ALA A 80 -3.14 -2.34 -18.54
N THR A 81 -2.34 -3.40 -18.66
CA THR A 81 -2.43 -4.53 -17.75
C THR A 81 -1.94 -4.01 -16.39
N PRO A 82 -2.69 -4.20 -15.28
CA PRO A 82 -2.16 -3.84 -13.96
C PRO A 82 -0.82 -4.57 -13.81
N PRO A 83 0.29 -3.85 -13.62
CA PRO A 83 1.60 -4.49 -13.52
C PRO A 83 1.56 -5.47 -12.36
N ASN A 84 2.38 -6.52 -12.40
CA ASN A 84 2.42 -7.55 -11.36
C ASN A 84 2.30 -6.90 -9.99
N LYS A 85 1.16 -7.14 -9.31
CA LYS A 85 0.88 -6.60 -7.98
C LYS A 85 2.17 -6.76 -7.18
N LEU A 86 2.82 -5.67 -6.79
CA LEU A 86 3.66 -5.79 -5.61
C LEU A 86 2.65 -6.15 -4.56
N ILE A 87 2.69 -7.39 -4.13
CA ILE A 87 2.08 -7.71 -2.89
C ILE A 87 2.91 -6.87 -1.90
N SER A 88 2.46 -5.65 -1.57
CA SER A 88 2.76 -4.97 -0.33
C SER A 88 2.08 -5.85 0.69
N ILE A 89 2.68 -7.01 0.91
CA ILE A 89 2.18 -7.97 1.85
C ILE A 89 2.57 -7.31 3.13
N ASN A 90 1.56 -6.70 3.78
CA ASN A 90 1.59 -6.50 5.21
C ASN A 90 2.37 -7.67 5.81
N PRO A 91 3.46 -7.45 6.57
CA PRO A 91 4.34 -8.53 6.99
C PRO A 91 3.58 -9.69 7.63
N ALA A 92 2.47 -9.41 8.30
CA ALA A 92 1.55 -10.41 8.82
C ALA A 92 0.87 -11.25 7.74
N VAL A 93 0.42 -10.63 6.66
CA VAL A 93 -0.16 -11.30 5.49
C VAL A 93 0.92 -12.05 4.69
N LYS A 94 2.18 -11.55 4.66
CA LYS A 94 3.32 -12.27 4.07
C LYS A 94 3.54 -13.59 4.79
N LEU A 95 3.71 -13.47 6.10
CA LEU A 95 3.94 -14.58 7.00
C LEU A 95 2.79 -15.59 6.91
N LEU A 96 1.54 -15.09 6.90
CA LEU A 96 0.36 -15.94 6.73
C LEU A 96 0.38 -16.71 5.42
N ASN A 97 0.64 -16.06 4.28
CA ASN A 97 0.66 -16.73 2.99
C ASN A 97 1.79 -17.78 2.90
N GLU A 98 2.97 -17.49 3.44
CA GLU A 98 4.07 -18.46 3.54
C GLU A 98 3.69 -19.67 4.41
N CYS A 99 3.01 -19.44 5.54
CA CYS A 99 2.52 -20.51 6.40
C CYS A 99 1.43 -21.36 5.72
N ILE A 100 0.49 -20.74 5.02
CA ILE A 100 -0.57 -21.43 4.26
C ILE A 100 0.04 -22.33 3.19
N GLN A 101 1.00 -21.81 2.42
CA GLN A 101 1.70 -22.59 1.39
C GLN A 101 2.45 -23.78 1.98
N LYS A 102 3.16 -23.61 3.09
CA LYS A 102 3.87 -24.71 3.77
C LYS A 102 2.92 -25.76 4.33
N ALA A 103 1.77 -25.34 4.86
CA ALA A 103 0.79 -26.25 5.45
C ALA A 103 -0.08 -26.97 4.40
N GLY A 104 -0.10 -26.49 3.15
CA GLY A 104 -0.91 -27.08 2.08
C GLY A 104 -2.43 -26.97 2.33
N VAL A 105 -2.84 -25.97 3.12
CA VAL A 105 -4.25 -25.78 3.52
C VAL A 105 -4.89 -24.63 2.75
N GLU A 106 -6.17 -24.74 2.44
CA GLU A 106 -6.97 -23.60 1.98
C GLU A 106 -7.77 -23.03 3.15
N ILE A 107 -7.76 -21.70 3.28
CA ILE A 107 -8.54 -20.99 4.29
C ILE A 107 -9.33 -19.85 3.66
N ASN A 108 -10.54 -19.62 4.15
CA ASN A 108 -11.46 -18.61 3.62
C ASN A 108 -11.11 -17.18 4.11
N ALA A 109 -11.79 -16.18 3.55
CA ALA A 109 -11.50 -14.76 3.83
C ALA A 109 -11.63 -14.41 5.32
N LYS A 110 -12.65 -14.93 6.01
CA LYS A 110 -12.89 -14.68 7.44
C LYS A 110 -11.78 -15.29 8.31
N GLN A 111 -11.30 -16.48 7.96
CA GLN A 111 -10.17 -17.12 8.61
C GLN A 111 -8.86 -16.35 8.35
N LYS A 112 -8.62 -15.91 7.11
CA LYS A 112 -7.44 -15.08 6.78
C LYS A 112 -7.41 -13.81 7.61
N GLU A 113 -8.54 -13.11 7.74
CA GLU A 113 -8.64 -11.89 8.53
C GLU A 113 -8.37 -12.14 10.03
N ALA A 114 -8.96 -13.19 10.59
CA ALA A 114 -8.76 -13.57 11.99
C ALA A 114 -7.29 -13.88 12.29
N VAL A 115 -6.63 -14.69 11.45
CA VAL A 115 -5.22 -15.06 11.64
C VAL A 115 -4.30 -13.85 11.43
N THR A 116 -4.60 -13.01 10.44
CA THR A 116 -3.85 -11.76 10.22
C THR A 116 -3.90 -10.85 11.45
N LYS A 117 -5.07 -10.74 12.10
CA LYS A 117 -5.23 -9.96 13.33
C LYS A 117 -4.40 -10.50 14.49
N ILE A 118 -4.31 -11.83 14.62
CA ILE A 118 -3.47 -12.48 15.63
C ILE A 118 -1.99 -12.16 15.39
N ILE A 119 -1.52 -12.31 14.14
CA ILE A 119 -0.12 -12.05 13.80
C ILE A 119 0.23 -10.58 14.08
N ARG A 120 -0.64 -9.63 13.70
CA ARG A 120 -0.44 -8.21 14.00
C ARG A 120 -0.33 -7.93 15.51
N LYS A 121 -1.23 -8.51 16.31
CA LYS A 121 -1.19 -8.34 17.77
C LYS A 121 0.14 -8.84 18.35
N LYS A 122 0.64 -9.96 17.85
CA LYS A 122 1.93 -10.51 18.29
C LYS A 122 3.13 -9.66 17.85
N GLN A 123 3.09 -9.11 16.64
CA GLN A 123 4.11 -8.18 16.16
C GLN A 123 4.19 -6.91 17.02
N GLU A 124 3.05 -6.34 17.43
CA GLU A 124 3.03 -5.18 18.33
C GLU A 124 3.57 -5.54 19.73
N GLN A 125 3.20 -6.70 20.29
CA GLN A 125 3.76 -7.16 21.57
C GLN A 125 5.29 -7.27 21.52
N ILE A 126 5.83 -7.92 20.48
CA ILE A 126 7.28 -8.06 20.30
C ILE A 126 7.95 -6.68 20.17
N LYS A 127 7.29 -5.73 19.50
CA LYS A 127 7.82 -4.38 19.32
C LYS A 127 7.90 -3.62 20.65
N GLU A 128 6.91 -3.77 21.52
CA GLU A 128 6.95 -3.23 22.89
C GLU A 128 8.08 -3.86 23.70
N GLU A 129 8.20 -5.19 23.70
CA GLU A 129 9.27 -5.91 24.40
C GLU A 129 10.68 -5.49 23.93
N ILE A 130 10.87 -5.36 22.61
CA ILE A 130 12.14 -4.85 22.05
C ILE A 130 12.42 -3.43 22.54
N ASN A 131 11.41 -2.57 22.58
CA ASN A 131 11.59 -1.19 23.04
C ASN A 131 11.99 -1.15 24.52
N ASP A 132 11.36 -1.96 25.37
CA ASP A 132 11.70 -2.06 26.79
C ASP A 132 13.15 -2.53 26.99
N VAL A 133 13.59 -3.53 26.23
CA VAL A 133 14.97 -4.02 26.25
C VAL A 133 15.96 -2.95 25.80
N LEU A 134 15.66 -2.23 24.72
CA LEU A 134 16.54 -1.15 24.22
C LEU A 134 16.63 0.01 25.22
N VAL A 135 15.52 0.37 25.88
CA VAL A 135 15.53 1.36 26.96
C VAL A 135 16.37 0.89 28.15
N ALA A 136 16.31 -0.40 28.49
CA ALA A 136 17.13 -0.97 29.56
C ALA A 136 18.63 -0.95 29.26
N PHE A 137 19.05 -1.11 28.01
CA PHE A 137 20.46 -1.00 27.59
C PHE A 137 20.98 0.44 27.47
N GLY A 138 20.09 1.43 27.37
CA GLY A 138 20.44 2.85 27.29
C GLY A 138 20.60 3.54 28.66
N ARG A 139 20.46 2.81 29.77
CA ARG A 139 20.73 3.26 31.13
C ARG A 139 22.08 2.75 31.61
#